data_AF-A0AAB0A8J1-F1
#
_entry.id   AF-A0AAB0A8J1-F1
#
_cell.length_a   1.000
_cell.length_b   1.000
_cell.length_c   1.000
_cell.angle_alpha   90.00
_cell.angle_beta   90.00
_cell.angle_gamma   90.00
#
_symmetry.space_group_name_H-M   'P 1'
#
loop_
_entity.id
_entity.type
_entity.pdbx_description
1 polymer ?
#
loop_
_entity_poly.entity_id
_entity_poly.type
_entity_poly.pdbx_seq_one_letter_code
_entity_poly.pdbx_strand_id
1 'polypeptide(L)'
;MTVNCTVAYMAQCMSWNKCKESCITMGATSYRWFHDGCCECVGQTCINYGINDSRCRECPENKDLDLDDIPNEDELDYGDGVGPLDNGGVESTNI
;
A
#
# COMPACT_ATOMS: atom_id res chain seq x y z
N MET A 1 -25.30 26.08 4.86
CA MET A 1 -26.06 24.85 4.56
C MET A 1 -25.25 23.67 5.04
N THR A 2 -25.82 22.80 5.87
CA THR A 2 -25.19 21.52 6.26
C THR A 2 -25.74 20.44 5.35
N VAL A 3 -24.89 19.76 4.60
CA VAL A 3 -25.28 18.60 3.78
C VAL A 3 -25.00 17.33 4.58
N ASN A 4 -25.95 16.41 4.60
CA ASN A 4 -25.73 15.09 5.20
C ASN A 4 -24.89 14.26 4.23
N CYS A 5 -23.63 14.01 4.61
CA CYS A 5 -22.70 13.18 3.87
C CYS A 5 -22.79 11.74 4.39
N THR A 6 -23.03 10.79 3.48
CA THR A 6 -23.02 9.37 3.78
C THR A 6 -21.71 8.78 3.29
N VAL A 7 -20.96 8.17 4.21
CA VAL A 7 -19.73 7.42 3.92
C VAL A 7 -19.84 6.02 4.51
N ALA A 8 -19.15 5.06 3.89
CA ALA A 8 -19.05 3.70 4.40
C ALA A 8 -17.57 3.26 4.39
N TYR A 9 -17.11 2.72 5.52
CA TYR A 9 -15.78 2.16 5.64
C TYR A 9 -15.85 0.64 5.57
N MET A 10 -14.96 0.04 4.82
CA MET A 10 -14.81 -1.42 4.83
C MET A 10 -14.19 -1.87 6.14
N ALA A 11 -14.63 -3.02 6.67
CA ALA A 11 -14.06 -3.53 7.92
C ALA A 11 -12.60 -3.96 7.73
N GLN A 12 -12.36 -4.71 6.65
CA GLN A 12 -11.05 -5.28 6.28
C GLN A 12 -10.26 -4.36 5.35
N CYS A 13 -8.94 -4.41 5.50
CA CYS A 13 -8.04 -3.75 4.55
C CYS A 13 -8.08 -4.44 3.19
N MET A 14 -7.88 -3.65 2.16
CA MET A 14 -7.84 -4.15 0.79
C MET A 14 -6.95 -3.29 -0.10
N SER A 15 -6.57 -3.85 -1.25
CA SER A 15 -5.83 -3.09 -2.25
C SER A 15 -6.67 -1.97 -2.85
N TRP A 16 -6.01 -0.95 -3.38
CA TRP A 16 -6.65 0.18 -4.06
C TRP A 16 -7.65 -0.25 -5.15
N ASN A 17 -7.26 -1.22 -6.00
CA ASN A 17 -8.15 -1.75 -7.05
C ASN A 17 -9.42 -2.39 -6.46
N LYS A 18 -9.28 -3.20 -5.41
CA LYS A 18 -10.42 -3.85 -4.76
C LYS A 18 -11.31 -2.83 -4.05
N CYS A 19 -10.73 -1.78 -3.47
CA CYS A 19 -11.49 -0.67 -2.89
C CYS A 19 -12.35 0.02 -3.95
N LYS A 20 -11.74 0.39 -5.08
CA LYS A 20 -12.44 1.00 -6.22
C LYS A 20 -13.61 0.14 -6.67
N GLU A 21 -13.38 -1.13 -6.96
CA GLU A 21 -14.44 -2.05 -7.41
C GLU A 21 -15.55 -2.20 -6.38
N SER A 22 -15.19 -2.40 -5.10
CA SER A 22 -16.16 -2.58 -4.02
C SER A 22 -17.06 -1.36 -3.83
N CYS A 23 -16.50 -0.14 -3.89
CA CYS A 23 -17.28 1.08 -3.77
C CYS A 23 -18.19 1.33 -4.98
N ILE A 24 -17.71 1.03 -6.19
CA ILE A 24 -18.53 1.10 -7.41
C ILE A 24 -19.71 0.12 -7.30
N THR A 25 -19.46 -1.13 -6.90
CA THR A 25 -20.52 -2.14 -6.70
C THR A 25 -21.50 -1.76 -5.59
N MET A 26 -21.02 -1.09 -4.53
CA MET A 26 -21.86 -0.56 -3.44
C MET A 26 -22.76 0.61 -3.90
N GLY A 27 -22.50 1.20 -5.07
CA GLY A 27 -23.23 2.37 -5.57
C GLY A 27 -22.71 3.70 -5.03
N ALA A 28 -21.49 3.73 -4.50
CA ALA A 28 -20.85 4.98 -4.13
C ALA A 28 -20.42 5.76 -5.37
N THR A 29 -20.54 7.08 -5.30
CA THR A 29 -20.13 7.97 -6.40
C THR A 29 -18.62 8.17 -6.46
N SER A 30 -17.94 7.94 -5.34
CA SER A 30 -16.49 8.00 -5.26
C SER A 30 -15.94 7.07 -4.18
N TYR A 31 -14.62 6.98 -4.11
CA TYR A 31 -13.91 6.19 -3.13
C TYR A 31 -12.61 6.89 -2.73
N ARG A 32 -12.15 6.61 -1.52
CA ARG A 32 -10.85 7.01 -0.99
C ARG A 32 -10.17 5.77 -0.42
N TRP A 33 -8.89 5.66 -0.71
CA TRP A 33 -8.04 4.59 -0.21
C TRP A 33 -6.90 5.21 0.57
N PHE A 34 -6.65 4.68 1.76
CA PHE A 34 -5.60 5.12 2.66
C PHE A 34 -4.40 4.16 2.59
N HIS A 35 -3.21 4.66 2.92
CA HIS A 35 -1.97 3.88 2.82
C HIS A 35 -1.87 2.72 3.83
N ASP A 36 -2.75 2.65 4.84
CA ASP A 36 -2.96 1.48 5.71
C ASP A 36 -3.84 0.38 5.08
N GLY A 37 -4.31 0.60 3.85
CA GLY A 37 -5.22 -0.31 3.16
C GLY A 37 -6.70 -0.10 3.50
N CYS A 38 -7.05 0.92 4.29
CA CYS A 38 -8.44 1.25 4.57
C CYS A 38 -9.16 1.80 3.33
N CYS A 39 -10.40 1.38 3.14
CA CYS A 39 -11.25 1.77 2.03
C CYS A 39 -12.49 2.51 2.52
N GLU A 40 -12.70 3.72 2.00
CA GLU A 40 -13.85 4.57 2.24
C GLU A 40 -14.64 4.74 0.94
N CYS A 41 -15.91 4.38 0.97
CA CYS A 41 -16.88 4.61 -0.10
C CYS A 41 -17.67 5.88 0.19
N VAL A 42 -17.66 6.81 -0.76
CA VAL A 42 -18.16 8.18 -0.59
C VAL A 42 -19.43 8.40 -1.40
N GLY A 43 -20.52 8.77 -0.72
CA GLY A 43 -21.79 9.09 -1.34
C GLY A 43 -21.81 10.45 -2.05
N GLN A 44 -22.84 10.67 -2.87
CA GLN A 44 -22.95 11.82 -3.76
C GLN A 44 -23.00 13.17 -3.05
N THR A 45 -23.49 13.19 -1.81
CA THR A 45 -23.73 14.42 -1.03
C THR A 45 -22.50 14.92 -0.28
N CYS A 46 -21.39 14.18 -0.33
CA CYS A 46 -20.17 14.53 0.39
C CYS A 46 -19.37 15.60 -0.34
N ILE A 47 -19.37 16.81 0.21
CA ILE A 47 -18.48 17.89 -0.22
C ILE A 47 -17.06 17.55 0.26
N ASN A 48 -16.06 17.62 -0.64
CA ASN A 48 -14.65 17.32 -0.35
C ASN A 48 -14.41 15.93 0.26
N TYR A 49 -15.25 14.94 -0.07
CA TYR A 49 -15.13 13.55 0.39
C TYR A 49 -15.29 13.34 1.91
N GLY A 50 -15.91 14.27 2.64
CA GLY A 50 -16.13 14.08 4.08
C GLY A 50 -14.87 14.26 4.93
N ILE A 51 -14.64 13.35 5.88
CA ILE A 51 -13.55 13.43 6.86
C ILE A 51 -12.34 12.67 6.33
N ASN A 52 -11.17 13.30 6.30
CA ASN A 52 -9.92 12.68 5.85
C ASN A 52 -9.28 11.83 6.97
N ASP A 53 -9.94 10.76 7.38
CA ASP A 53 -9.51 9.92 8.49
C ASP A 53 -9.83 8.45 8.21
N SER A 54 -8.84 7.58 8.42
CA SER A 54 -8.98 6.13 8.22
C SER A 54 -9.70 5.51 9.42
N ARG A 55 -10.80 4.80 9.17
CA ARG A 55 -11.68 4.27 10.24
C ARG A 55 -12.05 2.80 10.07
N CYS A 56 -11.28 2.07 9.27
CA CYS A 56 -11.48 0.64 9.09
C CYS A 56 -11.11 -0.10 10.38
N ARG A 57 -11.97 -1.02 10.81
CA ARG A 57 -11.83 -1.68 12.12
C ARG A 57 -10.65 -2.66 12.17
N GLU A 58 -10.37 -3.34 11.07
CA GLU A 58 -9.38 -4.42 11.02
C GLU A 58 -8.10 -3.96 10.31
N CYS A 59 -7.92 -2.65 10.12
CA CYS A 59 -6.67 -2.10 9.62
C CYS A 59 -5.74 -1.69 10.74
N PRO A 60 -4.41 -1.84 10.53
CA PRO A 60 -3.45 -1.26 11.45
C PRO A 60 -3.74 0.22 11.56
N GLU A 61 -3.90 0.73 12.79
CA GLU A 61 -3.75 2.17 13.00
C GLU A 61 -2.33 2.50 12.56
N ASN A 62 -2.17 3.35 11.54
CA ASN A 62 -0.88 3.96 11.22
C ASN A 62 -0.42 4.77 12.45
N LYS A 63 0.11 4.10 13.47
CA LYS A 63 1.25 4.62 14.20
C LYS A 63 2.35 4.55 13.16
N ASP A 64 2.82 5.73 12.78
CA ASP A 64 3.90 5.96 11.85
C ASP A 64 4.86 4.77 11.85
N LEU A 65 5.17 4.21 10.68
CA LEU A 65 6.37 3.39 10.55
C LEU A 65 7.47 4.21 11.23
N ASP A 66 7.95 3.75 12.40
CA ASP A 66 8.94 4.46 13.18
C ASP A 66 10.12 4.72 12.22
N LEU A 67 10.21 5.94 11.71
CA LEU A 67 11.26 6.35 10.76
C LEU A 67 12.65 6.23 11.39
N ASP A 68 12.69 5.98 12.69
CA ASP A 68 13.85 5.67 13.51
C ASP A 68 14.46 4.27 13.24
N ASP A 69 13.72 3.35 12.59
CA ASP A 69 14.19 1.99 12.23
C ASP A 69 14.65 1.87 10.76
N ILE A 70 14.68 2.97 9.99
CA ILE A 70 15.33 2.98 8.67
C ILE A 70 16.84 3.18 8.90
N PRO A 71 17.70 2.17 8.65
CA PRO A 71 19.15 2.38 8.75
C PRO A 71 19.58 3.48 7.77
N ASN A 72 20.42 4.40 8.25
CA ASN A 72 20.92 5.49 7.43
C ASN A 72 21.64 4.93 6.19
N GLU A 73 21.43 5.58 5.04
CA GLU A 73 22.04 5.22 3.76
C GLU A 73 23.58 5.18 3.81
N ASP A 74 24.18 5.90 4.76
CA ASP A 74 25.62 5.94 5.04
C ASP A 74 26.17 4.69 5.75
N GLU A 75 25.32 3.80 6.28
CA GLU A 75 25.70 2.56 6.97
C GLU A 75 25.56 1.30 6.08
N LEU A 76 25.10 1.46 4.85
CA LEU A 76 25.01 0.37 3.87
C LEU A 76 26.38 0.12 3.22
N ASP A 77 27.25 -0.60 3.94
CA ASP A 77 28.50 -1.16 3.41
C ASP A 77 28.17 -2.27 2.38
N TYR A 78 27.98 -1.89 1.12
CA TYR A 78 27.98 -2.82 -0.01
C TYR A 78 29.40 -3.40 -0.13
N GLY A 79 29.66 -4.47 0.62
CA GLY A 79 30.92 -5.20 0.57
C GLY A 79 31.31 -5.55 -0.87
N ASP A 80 32.27 -4.79 -1.40
CA ASP A 80 32.95 -5.05 -2.66
C ASP A 80 33.80 -6.32 -2.47
N GLY A 81 33.48 -7.39 -3.21
CA GLY A 81 34.33 -8.59 -3.22
C GLY A 81 33.60 -9.91 -3.43
N VAL A 82 33.09 -10.15 -4.64
CA VAL A 82 33.13 -11.51 -5.21
C VAL A 82 33.90 -11.45 -6.53
N GLY A 83 35.08 -12.08 -6.50
CA GLY A 83 36.04 -12.14 -7.60
C GLY A 83 35.57 -12.95 -8.82
N PRO A 84 36.46 -13.18 -9.79
CA PRO A 84 36.12 -13.78 -11.08
C PRO A 84 35.42 -15.13 -10.90
N LEU A 85 34.30 -15.33 -11.61
CA LEU A 85 33.75 -16.66 -11.85
C LEU A 85 34.63 -17.37 -12.88
N ASP A 86 35.73 -17.96 -12.43
CA ASP A 86 36.47 -18.94 -13.22
C ASP A 86 36.07 -20.39 -12.85
N ASN A 87 35.79 -21.13 -13.93
CA ASN A 87 35.84 -22.60 -14.11
C ASN A 87 34.52 -23.39 -14.13
N GLY A 88 34.17 -23.84 -15.33
CA GLY A 88 33.24 -24.95 -15.55
C GLY A 88 32.89 -25.24 -17.01
N GLY A 89 33.82 -25.06 -17.95
CA GLY A 89 33.53 -25.22 -19.38
C GLY A 89 34.74 -25.65 -20.20
N VAL A 90 35.42 -26.71 -19.79
CA VAL A 90 36.35 -27.44 -20.66
C VAL A 90 36.12 -28.95 -20.49
N GLU A 91 35.25 -29.52 -21.30
CA GLU A 91 35.46 -30.91 -21.76
C GLU A 91 35.91 -30.83 -23.22
N SER A 92 37.23 -30.77 -23.38
CA SER A 92 37.96 -31.34 -24.51
C SER A 92 38.97 -32.26 -23.81
N THR A 93 39.16 -33.53 -24.13
CA THR A 93 39.40 -34.18 -25.43
C THR A 93 39.42 -35.71 -25.12
N ASN A 94 39.03 -36.67 -25.95
CA ASN A 94 39.78 -37.27 -27.07
C ASN A 94 39.23 -38.70 -27.30
N ILE A 95 38.61 -38.98 -28.45
CA ILE A 95 38.79 -40.14 -29.37
C ILE A 95 37.72 -40.12 -30.45
#